data_AF-A0A3B5K0I5-F1
#
_entry.id   AF-A0A3B5K0I5-F1
#
_cell.length_a   1.000
_cell.length_b   1.000
_cell.length_c   1.000
_cell.angle_alpha   90.00
_cell.angle_beta   90.00
_cell.angle_gamma   90.00
#
_symmetry.space_group_name_H-M   'P 1'
#
loop_
_entity.id
_entity.type
_entity.pdbx_description
1 polymer ?
#
loop_
_entity_poly.entity_id
_entity_poly.type
_entity_poly.pdbx_seq_one_letter_code
_entity_poly.pdbx_strand_id
1 'polypeptide(L)'
;MLLFLEFLAMATQENAWKTTIIVSTSLQQHDLSQKLISQQHRIRFSHSIEAGAFIFPLSGTAFLLIDPADISGSIEDSGLIETIKSFAQVHRNSFLLLITPFIGKKEIEILSAIQHRFFGSKLKILPVRNNGDILTGMLTIAKATCKPYAGIIYNRMSLARAHIVESSPVWEMLRDML
;
A
#
# COMPACT_ATOMS: atom_id res chain seq x y z
N MET A 1 15.47 -3.66 2.74
CA MET A 1 14.12 -3.06 2.61
C MET A 1 14.18 -1.55 2.42
N LEU A 2 15.03 -0.79 3.15
CA LEU A 2 15.26 0.65 2.88
C LEU A 2 15.76 0.94 1.46
N LEU A 3 16.68 0.12 0.93
CA LEU A 3 17.23 0.30 -0.41
C LEU A 3 16.20 0.21 -1.56
N PHE A 4 15.05 -0.46 -1.33
CA PHE A 4 13.99 -0.56 -2.35
C PHE A 4 13.13 0.72 -2.43
N LEU A 5 13.05 1.47 -1.33
CA LEU A 5 12.35 2.76 -1.27
C LEU A 5 13.24 3.89 -1.81
N GLU A 6 14.53 3.87 -1.50
CA GLU A 6 15.49 4.87 -2.01
C GLU A 6 15.68 4.78 -3.53
N PHE A 7 15.67 3.58 -4.11
CA PHE A 7 15.79 3.39 -5.55
C PHE A 7 14.55 3.88 -6.33
N LEU A 8 13.40 3.96 -5.67
CA LEU A 8 12.17 4.53 -6.24
C LEU A 8 12.13 6.07 -6.12
N ALA A 9 12.90 6.64 -5.20
CA ALA A 9 12.94 8.08 -4.91
C ALA A 9 13.87 8.88 -5.84
N MET A 10 14.81 8.23 -6.53
CA MET A 10 15.78 8.90 -7.40
C MET A 10 15.49 8.67 -8.89
N ALA A 11 14.42 9.27 -9.40
CA ALA A 11 14.31 9.74 -10.78
C ALA A 11 12.97 10.44 -10.97
N THR A 12 12.99 11.77 -10.95
CA THR A 12 12.46 12.67 -12.00
C THR A 12 12.26 14.06 -11.40
N GLN A 13 12.63 15.06 -12.18
CA GLN A 13 12.22 16.45 -11.97
C GLN A 13 10.72 16.49 -12.23
N GLU A 14 9.93 16.27 -11.19
CA GLU A 14 8.53 15.84 -11.32
C GLU A 14 7.58 16.95 -10.92
N ASN A 15 6.72 17.34 -11.84
CA ASN A 15 5.47 18.02 -11.52
C ASN A 15 4.77 17.18 -10.44
N ALA A 16 4.48 17.76 -9.27
CA ALA A 16 3.95 17.01 -8.13
C ALA A 16 2.79 16.12 -8.59
N TRP A 17 2.94 14.79 -8.44
CA TRP A 17 1.96 13.82 -8.94
C TRP A 17 0.62 14.05 -8.25
N LYS A 18 -0.42 14.36 -9.02
CA LYS A 18 -1.78 14.60 -8.53
C LYS A 18 -2.70 13.47 -8.98
N THR A 19 -3.65 13.12 -8.13
CA THR A 19 -4.62 12.06 -8.40
C THR A 19 -5.95 12.38 -7.72
N THR A 20 -7.00 11.67 -8.13
CA THR A 20 -8.29 11.70 -7.44
C THR A 20 -8.35 10.53 -6.46
N ILE A 21 -8.81 10.81 -5.23
CA ILE A 21 -8.93 9.83 -4.16
C ILE A 21 -10.37 9.88 -3.67
N ILE A 22 -11.03 8.72 -3.63
CA ILE A 22 -12.34 8.57 -2.99
C ILE A 22 -12.08 8.16 -1.56
N VAL A 23 -12.58 8.91 -0.60
CA VAL A 23 -12.30 8.72 0.83
C VAL A 23 -13.60 8.49 1.57
N SER A 24 -13.61 7.56 2.53
CA SER A 24 -14.77 7.32 3.37
C SER A 24 -15.12 8.60 4.14
N THR A 25 -16.40 8.91 4.26
CA THR A 25 -16.86 10.09 5.02
C THR A 25 -16.47 10.03 6.50
N SER A 26 -16.23 8.82 7.03
CA SER A 26 -15.67 8.61 8.38
C SER A 26 -14.32 9.33 8.59
N LEU A 27 -13.57 9.61 7.52
CA LEU A 27 -12.27 10.26 7.56
C LEU A 27 -12.30 11.74 7.20
N GLN A 28 -13.49 12.33 6.98
CA GLN A 28 -13.62 13.70 6.48
C GLN A 28 -12.92 14.75 7.37
N GLN A 29 -12.91 14.55 8.69
CA GLN A 29 -12.25 15.42 9.65
C GLN A 29 -10.86 14.93 10.07
N HIS A 30 -10.37 13.83 9.50
CA HIS A 30 -9.09 13.23 9.86
C HIS A 30 -7.92 14.01 9.24
N ASP A 31 -6.82 14.14 9.98
CA ASP A 31 -5.57 14.79 9.55
C ASP A 31 -5.02 14.26 8.20
N LEU A 32 -5.25 12.97 7.88
CA LEU A 32 -4.85 12.38 6.60
C LEU A 32 -5.56 13.06 5.42
N SER A 33 -6.86 13.34 5.55
CA SER A 33 -7.62 14.03 4.50
C SER A 33 -7.14 15.47 4.31
N GLN A 34 -6.84 16.18 5.40
CA GLN A 34 -6.31 17.54 5.34
C GLN A 34 -4.94 17.58 4.65
N LYS A 35 -4.05 16.62 4.99
CA LYS A 35 -2.73 16.51 4.35
C LYS A 35 -2.84 16.19 2.85
N LEU A 36 -3.71 15.27 2.45
CA LEU A 36 -3.92 14.97 1.04
C LEU A 36 -4.45 16.18 0.24
N ILE A 37 -5.34 16.98 0.85
CA ILE A 37 -5.82 18.24 0.25
C ILE A 37 -4.69 19.26 0.13
N SER A 38 -3.85 19.40 1.17
CA SER A 38 -2.69 20.31 1.15
C SER A 38 -1.66 19.96 0.06
N GLN A 39 -1.54 18.67 -0.27
CA GLN A 39 -0.73 18.15 -1.37
C GLN A 39 -1.42 18.29 -2.74
N GLN A 40 -2.55 18.99 -2.82
CA GLN A 40 -3.30 19.28 -4.04
C GLN A 40 -3.88 18.02 -4.74
N HIS A 41 -4.09 16.93 -4.01
CA HIS A 41 -4.88 15.80 -4.50
C HIS A 41 -6.38 16.15 -4.49
N ARG A 42 -7.13 15.60 -5.45
CA ARG A 42 -8.58 15.81 -5.53
C ARG A 42 -9.30 14.78 -4.66
N ILE A 43 -9.88 15.21 -3.54
CA ILE A 43 -10.63 14.32 -2.65
C ILE A 43 -12.13 14.32 -3.00
N ARG A 44 -12.73 13.13 -3.00
CA ARG A 44 -14.18 12.92 -3.09
C ARG A 44 -14.61 12.07 -1.91
N PHE A 45 -15.47 12.59 -1.04
CA PHE A 45 -16.00 11.81 0.08
C PHE A 45 -17.17 10.93 -0.36
N SER A 46 -17.29 9.73 0.20
CA SER A 46 -18.40 8.82 -0.07
C SER A 46 -18.84 8.06 1.20
N HIS A 47 -20.15 7.92 1.37
CA HIS A 47 -20.78 7.08 2.40
C HIS A 47 -20.93 5.62 1.97
N SER A 48 -20.74 5.32 0.68
CA SER A 48 -21.00 4.01 0.08
C SER A 48 -19.80 3.06 0.11
N ILE A 49 -18.74 3.43 0.83
CA ILE A 49 -17.50 2.66 0.96
C ILE A 49 -17.20 2.45 2.44
N GLU A 50 -16.44 1.39 2.74
CA GLU A 50 -16.12 0.99 4.11
C GLU A 50 -15.53 2.14 4.94
N ALA A 51 -15.83 2.18 6.23
CA ALA A 51 -15.24 3.14 7.15
C ALA A 51 -13.70 3.01 7.13
N GLY A 52 -12.97 4.12 7.13
CA GLY A 52 -11.51 4.11 7.03
C GLY A 52 -10.95 3.86 5.62
N ALA A 53 -11.80 3.72 4.58
CA ALA A 53 -11.33 3.40 3.23
C ALA A 53 -10.81 4.61 2.43
N PHE A 54 -9.76 4.35 1.64
CA PHE A 54 -9.21 5.23 0.60
C PHE A 54 -9.13 4.46 -0.72
N ILE A 55 -9.75 4.96 -1.78
CA ILE A 55 -9.75 4.34 -3.10
C ILE A 55 -9.08 5.28 -4.09
N PHE A 56 -8.14 4.74 -4.86
CA PHE A 56 -7.43 5.44 -5.92
C PHE A 56 -7.89 4.87 -7.28
N PRO A 57 -8.87 5.50 -7.95
CA PRO A 57 -9.49 4.92 -9.14
C PRO A 57 -8.50 4.72 -10.30
N LEU A 58 -7.54 5.63 -10.47
CA LEU A 58 -6.56 5.57 -11.56
C LEU A 58 -5.53 4.44 -11.41
N SER A 59 -5.22 4.05 -10.17
CA SER A 59 -4.32 2.92 -9.88
C SER A 59 -5.07 1.61 -9.68
N GLY A 60 -6.39 1.65 -9.48
CA GLY A 60 -7.20 0.50 -9.10
C GLY A 60 -6.83 -0.05 -7.71
N THR A 61 -6.19 0.76 -6.87
CA THR A 61 -5.78 0.37 -5.51
C THR A 61 -6.72 0.92 -4.46
N ALA A 62 -6.99 0.13 -3.43
CA ALA A 62 -7.77 0.55 -2.28
C ALA A 62 -7.02 0.24 -1.00
N PHE A 63 -7.18 1.11 -0.01
CA PHE A 63 -6.61 0.97 1.33
C PHE A 63 -7.73 1.03 2.37
N LEU A 64 -7.63 0.20 3.39
CA LEU A 64 -8.51 0.23 4.57
C LEU A 64 -7.65 0.52 5.80
N LEU A 65 -7.91 1.65 6.46
CA LEU A 65 -7.23 2.05 7.69
C LEU A 65 -7.86 1.36 8.89
N ILE A 66 -7.02 0.69 9.69
CA ILE A 66 -7.42 0.08 10.96
C ILE A 66 -6.48 0.55 12.05
N ASP A 67 -7.06 1.09 13.11
CA ASP A 67 -6.37 1.32 14.37
C ASP A 67 -6.68 0.16 15.35
N PRO A 68 -5.67 -0.61 15.79
CA PRO A 68 -5.82 -1.59 16.87
C PRO A 68 -6.40 -1.05 18.17
N ALA A 69 -6.31 0.27 18.40
CA ALA A 69 -6.93 0.95 19.54
C ALA A 69 -8.46 0.93 19.44
N ASP A 70 -9.02 0.95 18.22
CA ASP A 70 -10.47 0.95 17.98
C ASP A 70 -11.08 -0.46 18.12
N ILE A 71 -10.23 -1.50 18.14
CA ILE A 71 -10.67 -2.89 18.31
C ILE A 71 -10.99 -3.13 19.79
N SER A 72 -12.29 -3.11 20.09
CA SER A 72 -12.85 -3.43 21.39
C SER A 72 -13.13 -4.94 21.49
N GLY A 73 -12.54 -5.63 22.46
CA GLY A 73 -12.76 -7.07 22.67
C GLY A 73 -11.93 -7.96 21.75
N SER A 74 -12.46 -9.14 21.41
CA SER A 74 -11.81 -10.07 20.49
C SER A 74 -11.97 -9.59 19.03
N ILE A 75 -11.02 -9.94 18.17
CA ILE A 75 -11.09 -9.60 16.74
C ILE A 75 -12.32 -10.22 16.08
N GLU A 76 -12.72 -11.41 16.53
CA GLU A 76 -13.87 -12.15 16.01
C GLU A 76 -15.20 -11.45 16.38
N ASP A 77 -15.30 -10.90 17.58
CA ASP A 77 -16.54 -10.25 18.05
C ASP A 77 -16.67 -8.80 17.54
N SER A 78 -15.56 -8.19 17.12
CA SER A 78 -15.52 -6.79 16.68
C SER A 78 -16.17 -6.52 15.31
N GLY A 79 -16.54 -7.56 14.56
CA GLY A 79 -17.02 -7.44 13.17
C GLY A 79 -15.94 -7.03 12.16
N LEU A 80 -14.69 -6.88 12.61
CA LEU A 80 -13.57 -6.43 11.79
C LEU A 80 -13.29 -7.39 10.63
N ILE A 81 -13.39 -8.70 10.88
CA ILE A 81 -13.12 -9.72 9.86
C ILE A 81 -14.12 -9.61 8.71
N GLU A 82 -15.40 -9.37 9.02
CA GLU A 82 -16.46 -9.17 8.03
C GLU A 82 -16.21 -7.92 7.20
N THR A 83 -15.84 -6.80 7.84
CA THR A 83 -15.47 -5.55 7.16
C THR A 83 -14.27 -5.75 6.23
N ILE A 84 -13.20 -6.38 6.71
CA ILE A 84 -12.00 -6.65 5.89
C ILE A 84 -12.37 -7.57 4.71
N LYS A 85 -13.21 -8.57 4.94
CA LYS A 85 -13.65 -9.51 3.90
C LYS A 85 -14.47 -8.82 2.83
N SER A 86 -15.46 -8.00 3.21
CA SER A 86 -16.26 -7.18 2.29
C SER A 86 -15.36 -6.30 1.43
N PHE A 87 -14.46 -5.56 2.09
CA PHE A 87 -13.49 -4.70 1.43
C PHE A 87 -12.60 -5.45 0.43
N ALA A 88 -12.03 -6.59 0.83
CA ALA A 88 -11.14 -7.38 0.00
C ALA A 88 -11.86 -8.04 -1.19
N GLN A 89 -13.17 -8.30 -1.09
CA GLN A 89 -13.97 -8.85 -2.19
C GLN A 89 -14.22 -7.82 -3.31
N VAL A 90 -14.46 -6.56 -2.95
CA VAL A 90 -14.74 -5.49 -3.91
C VAL A 90 -13.46 -5.04 -4.64
N HIS A 91 -12.32 -5.04 -3.97
CA HIS A 91 -11.09 -4.43 -4.48
C HIS A 91 -10.02 -5.46 -4.87
N ARG A 92 -9.66 -5.49 -6.18
CA ARG A 92 -8.65 -6.42 -6.73
C ARG A 92 -7.25 -6.20 -6.14
N ASN A 93 -6.87 -4.95 -5.88
CA ASN A 93 -5.59 -4.59 -5.26
C ASN A 93 -5.85 -3.85 -3.95
N SER A 94 -6.15 -4.62 -2.91
CA SER A 94 -6.51 -4.13 -1.58
C SER A 94 -5.33 -4.21 -0.61
N PHE A 95 -5.21 -3.17 0.21
CA PHE A 95 -4.21 -3.07 1.26
C PHE A 95 -4.87 -2.73 2.59
N LEU A 96 -4.46 -3.40 3.64
CA LEU A 96 -4.81 -3.09 5.01
C LEU A 96 -3.71 -2.21 5.61
N LEU A 97 -4.04 -0.99 6.01
CA LEU A 97 -3.13 -0.10 6.72
C LEU A 97 -3.33 -0.33 8.21
N LEU A 98 -2.43 -1.08 8.85
CA LEU A 98 -2.53 -1.36 10.27
C LEU A 98 -1.64 -0.39 11.06
N ILE A 99 -2.26 0.51 11.82
CA ILE A 99 -1.54 1.45 12.69
C ILE A 99 -0.88 0.65 13.81
N THR A 100 0.44 0.65 13.84
CA THR A 100 1.26 -0.09 14.81
C THR A 100 2.40 0.81 15.28
N PRO A 101 2.12 1.79 16.17
CA PRO A 101 3.13 2.72 16.65
C PRO A 101 4.29 1.98 17.32
N PHE A 102 3.96 0.88 18.01
CA PHE A 102 4.89 -0.07 18.60
C PHE A 102 4.43 -1.50 18.29
N ILE A 103 5.38 -2.40 18.04
CA ILE A 103 5.09 -3.82 17.83
C ILE A 103 5.04 -4.47 19.22
N GLY A 104 3.86 -4.48 19.84
CA GLY A 104 3.59 -5.19 21.08
C GLY A 104 2.93 -6.54 20.84
N LYS A 105 2.66 -7.25 21.93
CA LYS A 105 2.04 -8.58 21.88
C LYS A 105 0.64 -8.53 21.24
N LYS A 106 -0.17 -7.53 21.60
CA LYS A 106 -1.53 -7.34 21.05
C LYS A 106 -1.47 -7.10 19.54
N GLU A 107 -0.57 -6.24 19.09
CA GLU A 107 -0.41 -5.91 17.67
C GLU A 107 0.07 -7.11 16.86
N ILE A 108 0.99 -7.91 17.40
CA ILE A 108 1.43 -9.17 16.78
C ILE A 108 0.29 -10.18 16.72
N GLU A 109 -0.49 -10.33 17.79
CA GLU A 109 -1.65 -11.22 17.83
C GLU A 109 -2.70 -10.81 16.78
N ILE A 110 -2.99 -9.52 16.66
CA ILE A 110 -3.90 -8.97 15.62
C ILE A 110 -3.36 -9.23 14.22
N LEU A 111 -2.09 -8.91 13.98
CA LEU A 111 -1.43 -9.16 12.70
C LEU A 111 -1.51 -10.64 12.33
N SER A 112 -1.18 -11.53 13.28
CA SER A 112 -1.19 -12.97 13.08
C SER A 112 -2.59 -13.50 12.78
N ALA A 113 -3.61 -13.05 13.52
CA ALA A 113 -4.99 -13.44 13.30
C ALA A 113 -5.49 -13.03 11.90
N ILE A 114 -5.24 -11.79 11.50
CA ILE A 114 -5.61 -11.29 10.17
C ILE A 114 -4.82 -12.03 9.09
N GLN A 115 -3.51 -12.20 9.25
CA GLN A 115 -2.68 -12.92 8.29
C GLN A 115 -3.15 -14.37 8.10
N HIS A 116 -3.44 -15.08 9.19
CA HIS A 116 -3.90 -16.45 9.13
C HIS A 116 -5.27 -16.55 8.42
N ARG A 117 -6.20 -15.63 8.73
CA ARG A 117 -7.54 -15.62 8.15
C ARG A 117 -7.55 -15.26 6.67
N PHE A 118 -6.69 -14.35 6.25
CA PHE A 118 -6.61 -13.83 4.88
C PHE A 118 -5.42 -14.41 4.10
N PHE A 119 -4.82 -15.49 4.60
CA PHE A 119 -3.72 -16.18 3.93
C PHE A 119 -4.16 -16.67 2.55
N GLY A 120 -3.35 -16.43 1.52
CA GLY A 120 -3.68 -16.76 0.13
C GLY A 120 -4.74 -15.86 -0.52
N SER A 121 -5.31 -14.89 0.21
CA SER A 121 -6.17 -13.87 -0.39
C SER A 121 -5.36 -12.78 -1.11
N LYS A 122 -6.04 -11.89 -1.82
CA LYS A 122 -5.42 -10.75 -2.52
C LYS A 122 -5.10 -9.56 -1.60
N LEU A 123 -5.56 -9.62 -0.35
CA LEU A 123 -5.35 -8.59 0.66
C LEU A 123 -3.88 -8.58 1.09
N LYS A 124 -3.26 -7.39 1.08
CA LYS A 124 -1.90 -7.17 1.55
C LYS A 124 -1.94 -6.35 2.82
N ILE A 125 -1.11 -6.66 3.80
CA ILE A 125 -1.06 -5.90 5.06
C ILE A 125 0.18 -5.00 5.03
N LEU A 126 -0.02 -3.71 5.27
CA LEU A 126 1.01 -2.70 5.38
C LEU A 126 1.00 -2.13 6.81
N PRO A 127 1.91 -2.58 7.69
CA PRO A 127 2.07 -1.98 9.01
C PRO A 127 2.64 -0.56 8.86
N VAL A 128 2.06 0.40 9.57
CA VAL A 128 2.40 1.82 9.50
C VAL A 128 2.45 2.41 10.91
N ARG A 129 3.38 3.32 11.20
CA ARG A 129 3.58 3.83 12.57
C ARG A 129 2.92 5.17 12.82
N ASN A 130 2.76 5.99 11.79
CA ASN A 130 2.27 7.35 11.89
C ASN A 130 1.60 7.81 10.58
N ASN A 131 0.95 8.98 10.62
CA ASN A 131 0.26 9.55 9.46
C ASN A 131 1.19 9.83 8.26
N GLY A 132 2.47 10.15 8.50
CA GLY A 132 3.45 10.34 7.44
C GLY A 132 3.76 9.04 6.69
N ASP A 133 3.96 7.94 7.42
CA ASP A 133 4.14 6.60 6.86
C ASP A 133 2.90 6.15 6.06
N ILE A 134 1.69 6.43 6.60
CA ILE A 134 0.43 6.14 5.93
C ILE A 134 0.37 6.84 4.57
N LEU A 135 0.56 8.15 4.55
CA LEU A 135 0.50 8.94 3.32
C LEU A 135 1.56 8.49 2.31
N THR A 136 2.80 8.33 2.78
CA THR A 136 3.93 7.93 1.92
C THR A 136 3.69 6.54 1.34
N GLY A 137 3.24 5.58 2.16
CA GLY A 137 2.93 4.23 1.72
C GLY A 137 1.80 4.19 0.70
N MET A 138 0.66 4.84 1.00
CA MET A 138 -0.49 4.90 0.10
C MET A 138 -0.13 5.55 -1.24
N LEU A 139 0.46 6.74 -1.21
CA LEU A 139 0.77 7.52 -2.41
C LEU A 139 1.84 6.81 -3.25
N THR A 140 2.89 6.26 -2.62
CA THR A 140 3.94 5.51 -3.34
C THR A 140 3.36 4.30 -4.05
N ILE A 141 2.54 3.48 -3.35
CA ILE A 141 1.94 2.28 -3.94
C ILE A 141 0.96 2.67 -5.05
N ALA A 142 0.07 3.62 -4.81
CA ALA A 142 -0.91 4.07 -5.80
C ALA A 142 -0.21 4.65 -7.04
N LYS A 143 0.84 5.46 -6.86
CA LYS A 143 1.63 6.00 -7.96
C LYS A 143 2.36 4.90 -8.72
N ALA A 144 3.05 4.00 -8.03
CA ALA A 144 3.80 2.90 -8.67
C ALA A 144 2.91 1.93 -9.46
N THR A 145 1.64 1.83 -9.09
CA THR A 145 0.67 0.93 -9.75
C THR A 145 -0.20 1.62 -10.81
N CYS A 146 -0.23 2.95 -10.86
CA CYS A 146 -0.96 3.67 -11.91
C CYS A 146 -0.15 3.79 -13.21
N LYS A 147 -0.86 3.90 -14.34
CA LYS A 147 -0.23 4.24 -15.63
C LYS A 147 0.04 5.75 -15.70
N PRO A 148 1.14 6.22 -16.31
CA PRO A 148 2.17 5.43 -17.01
C PRO A 148 3.27 4.86 -16.08
N TYR A 149 3.32 5.26 -14.81
CA TYR A 149 4.40 4.93 -13.88
C TYR A 149 4.67 3.43 -13.73
N ALA A 150 3.62 2.60 -13.66
CA ALA A 150 3.78 1.15 -13.62
C ALA A 150 4.55 0.59 -14.83
N GLY A 151 4.30 1.16 -16.03
CA GLY A 151 5.03 0.78 -17.24
C GLY A 151 6.48 1.24 -17.21
N ILE A 152 6.74 2.45 -16.70
CA ILE A 152 8.11 2.97 -16.52
C ILE A 152 8.89 2.08 -15.54
N ILE A 153 8.30 1.72 -14.41
CA ILE A 153 8.92 0.85 -13.41
C ILE A 153 9.20 -0.53 -14.00
N TYR A 154 8.23 -1.11 -14.72
CA TYR A 154 8.41 -2.40 -15.38
C TYR A 154 9.57 -2.37 -16.38
N ASN A 155 9.64 -1.35 -17.23
CA ASN A 155 10.70 -1.20 -18.23
C ASN A 155 12.08 -1.06 -17.56
N ARG A 156 12.20 -0.24 -16.52
CA ARG A 156 13.45 -0.08 -15.78
C ARG A 156 13.88 -1.38 -15.10
N MET A 157 12.93 -2.11 -14.50
CA MET A 157 13.23 -3.40 -13.87
C MET A 157 13.65 -4.45 -14.90
N SER A 158 13.04 -4.46 -16.08
CA SER A 158 13.43 -5.34 -17.19
C SER A 158 14.85 -5.05 -17.67
N LEU A 159 15.22 -3.77 -17.83
CA LEU A 159 16.58 -3.36 -18.20
C LEU A 159 17.60 -3.72 -17.12
N ALA A 160 17.28 -3.47 -15.85
CA ALA A 160 18.15 -3.85 -14.73
C ALA A 160 18.38 -5.36 -14.69
N ARG A 161 17.33 -6.16 -14.90
CA ARG A 161 17.43 -7.62 -14.97
C ARG A 161 18.32 -8.07 -16.14
N ALA A 162 18.15 -7.48 -17.33
CA ALA A 162 18.99 -7.78 -18.48
C ALA A 162 20.47 -7.48 -18.19
N HIS A 163 20.76 -6.32 -17.60
CA HIS A 163 22.11 -5.94 -17.23
C HIS A 163 22.73 -6.89 -16.19
N ILE A 164 21.99 -7.29 -15.15
CA ILE A 164 22.45 -8.26 -14.15
C ILE A 164 22.77 -9.61 -14.80
N VAL A 165 21.93 -10.05 -15.74
CA VAL A 165 22.17 -11.30 -16.46
C VAL A 165 23.40 -11.16 -17.34
N GLU A 166 23.51 -10.15 -18.19
CA GLU A 166 24.63 -9.96 -19.13
C GLU A 166 25.98 -9.78 -18.42
N SER A 167 26.00 -9.10 -17.28
CA SER A 167 27.20 -8.90 -16.45
C SER A 167 27.49 -10.05 -15.48
N SER A 168 26.72 -11.15 -15.55
CA SER A 168 26.89 -12.28 -14.63
C SER A 168 28.24 -12.99 -14.85
N PRO A 169 29.05 -13.19 -13.79
CA PRO A 169 30.32 -13.93 -13.86
C PRO A 169 30.14 -15.38 -14.35
N VAL A 170 28.92 -15.93 -14.20
CA VAL A 170 28.56 -17.26 -14.71
C VAL A 170 28.81 -17.35 -16.23
N TRP A 171 28.60 -16.27 -16.99
CA TRP A 171 28.88 -16.28 -18.43
C TRP A 171 30.36 -16.34 -18.77
N GLU A 172 31.23 -15.81 -17.91
CA GLU A 172 32.69 -15.95 -18.06
C GLU A 172 33.11 -17.39 -17.78
N MET A 173 32.62 -17.98 -16.68
CA MET A 173 32.89 -19.38 -16.34
C MET A 173 32.42 -20.36 -17.43
N LEU A 174 31.25 -20.12 -18.04
CA LEU A 174 30.73 -20.96 -19.12
C LEU A 174 31.54 -20.83 -20.42
N ARG A 175 32.12 -19.65 -20.70
CA ARG A 175 33.00 -19.46 -21.86
C ARG A 175 34.32 -20.23 -21.71
N ASP A 176 34.84 -20.33 -20.50
CA ASP A 176 36.10 -21.05 -20.24
C ASP A 176 35.94 -22.58 -20.26
N MET A 177 34.71 -23.09 -20.22
CA MET A 177 34.39 -24.53 -20.27
C MET A 177 34.09 -25.06 -21.68
N LEU A 178 33.97 -24.18 -22.67
CA LEU A 178 33.72 -24.51 -24.08
C LEU A 178 35.00 -24.35 -24.92
#